data_AF-X1R437-F1
#
_entry.id   AF-X1R437-F1
#
_cell.length_a   1.000
_cell.length_b   1.000
_cell.length_c   1.000
_cell.angle_alpha   90.00
_cell.angle_beta   90.00
_cell.angle_gamma   90.00
#
_symmetry.space_group_name_H-M   'P 1'
#
loop_
_entity.id
_entity.type
_entity.pdbx_description
1 polymer ?
#
loop_
_entity_poly.entity_id
_entity_poly.type
_entity_poly.pdbx_seq_one_letter_code
_entity_poly.pdbx_strand_id
1 'polypeptide(L)'
;MANLKELSKKKELLTGGHRLCAGCGASIAVRQILSALDNPVVVGNATGCLEVATTIYPYTAWGVPFIHNAFENVAATISGAEAMFSSLKKQGKIDKEI
;
A
#
# COMPACT_ATOMS: atom_id res chain seq x y z
N MET A 1 -11.15 7.89 -19.67
CA MET A 1 -10.33 8.46 -18.58
C MET A 1 -11.25 8.66 -17.40
N ALA A 2 -10.93 8.12 -16.22
CA ALA A 2 -11.80 8.25 -15.06
C ALA A 2 -11.93 9.73 -14.67
N ASN A 3 -13.14 10.19 -14.37
CA ASN A 3 -13.38 11.54 -13.87
C ASN A 3 -13.36 11.56 -12.32
N LEU A 4 -13.25 12.75 -11.72
CA LEU A 4 -13.20 12.89 -10.25
C LEU A 4 -14.42 12.30 -9.55
N LYS A 5 -15.60 12.38 -10.18
CA LYS A 5 -16.84 11.83 -9.62
C LYS A 5 -16.78 10.31 -9.54
N GLU A 6 -16.18 9.64 -10.51
CA GLU A 6 -15.95 8.19 -10.49
C GLU A 6 -14.91 7.80 -9.44
N LEU A 7 -13.76 8.49 -9.42
CA LEU A 7 -12.68 8.21 -8.46
C LEU A 7 -13.14 8.41 -7.01
N SER A 8 -14.01 9.39 -6.74
CA SER A 8 -14.56 9.64 -5.40
C SER A 8 -15.39 8.48 -4.84
N LYS A 9 -15.85 7.55 -5.68
CA LYS A 9 -16.60 6.37 -5.26
C LYS A 9 -15.70 5.20 -4.86
N LYS A 10 -14.40 5.25 -5.18
CA LYS A 10 -13.47 4.18 -4.80
C LYS A 10 -13.26 4.19 -3.29
N LYS A 11 -13.14 2.99 -2.72
CA LYS A 11 -12.79 2.81 -1.30
C LYS A 11 -11.40 3.39 -1.04
N GLU A 12 -11.27 4.16 0.03
CA GLU A 12 -9.96 4.63 0.47
C GLU A 12 -9.13 3.49 1.05
N LEU A 13 -7.95 3.26 0.46
CA LEU A 13 -7.02 2.20 0.88
C LEU A 13 -5.96 2.70 1.87
N LEU A 14 -5.72 4.02 1.91
CA LEU A 14 -5.06 4.68 3.04
C LEU A 14 -6.15 5.42 3.83
N THR A 15 -6.50 4.87 4.99
CA THR A 15 -7.61 5.34 5.82
C THR A 15 -7.21 6.55 6.66
N GLY A 16 -8.19 7.21 7.30
CA GLY A 16 -7.93 8.22 8.33
C GLY A 16 -7.36 7.62 9.63
N GLY A 17 -7.06 8.47 10.62
CA GLY A 17 -6.54 8.02 11.92
C GLY A 17 -5.02 7.91 12.03
N HIS A 18 -4.29 8.20 10.93
CA HIS A 18 -2.85 8.39 10.94
C HIS A 18 -2.44 9.77 11.50
N ARG A 19 -1.19 9.94 11.92
CA ARG A 19 -0.64 11.17 12.53
C ARG A 19 0.11 12.08 11.57
N LEU A 20 -0.16 11.96 10.26
CA LEU A 20 0.40 12.89 9.28
C LEU A 20 -0.16 14.31 9.50
N CYS A 21 0.68 15.33 9.28
CA CYS A 21 0.28 16.74 9.43
C CYS A 21 -0.91 17.08 8.53
N ALA A 22 -1.70 18.08 8.95
CA ALA A 22 -2.75 18.64 8.10
C ALA A 22 -2.15 19.16 6.78
N GLY A 23 -2.67 18.68 5.65
CA GLY A 23 -2.14 19.01 4.32
C GLY A 23 -0.84 18.29 3.93
N CYS A 24 -0.45 17.22 4.63
CA CYS A 24 0.76 16.47 4.29
C CYS A 24 0.71 15.92 2.85
N GLY A 25 1.65 16.36 2.01
CA GLY A 25 1.74 15.94 0.60
C GLY A 25 1.95 14.43 0.41
N ALA A 26 2.64 13.74 1.32
CA ALA A 26 2.84 12.29 1.23
C ALA A 26 1.51 11.53 1.32
N SER A 27 0.60 11.93 2.22
CA SER A 27 -0.73 11.31 2.32
C SER A 27 -1.56 11.51 1.05
N ILE A 28 -1.48 12.70 0.46
CA ILE A 28 -2.21 13.05 -0.77
C ILE A 28 -1.68 12.20 -1.91
N ALA A 29 -0.36 12.16 -2.11
CA ALA A 29 0.26 11.38 -3.18
C ALA A 29 -0.10 9.89 -3.09
N VAL A 30 0.02 9.29 -1.90
CA VAL A 30 -0.32 7.87 -1.69
C VAL A 30 -1.80 7.59 -1.96
N ARG A 31 -2.71 8.46 -1.49
CA ARG A 31 -4.15 8.30 -1.77
C ARG A 31 -4.45 8.33 -3.28
N GLN A 32 -3.79 9.19 -4.04
CA GLN A 32 -3.94 9.24 -5.49
C GLN A 32 -3.36 8.00 -6.19
N ILE A 33 -2.20 7.50 -5.73
CA ILE A 33 -1.62 6.25 -6.25
C ILE A 33 -2.59 5.09 -6.02
N LEU A 34 -3.11 4.96 -4.80
CA LEU A 34 -4.01 3.87 -4.43
C LEU A 34 -5.38 3.97 -5.14
N SER A 35 -5.90 5.17 -5.40
CA SER A 35 -7.16 5.34 -6.14
C SER A 35 -7.02 5.01 -7.62
N ALA A 36 -5.81 5.07 -8.18
CA ALA A 36 -5.55 4.68 -9.56
C ALA A 36 -5.53 3.16 -9.77
N LEU A 37 -5.39 2.36 -8.70
CA LEU A 37 -5.32 0.90 -8.79
C LEU A 37 -6.73 0.27 -8.80
N ASP A 38 -6.89 -0.79 -9.60
CA ASP A 38 -8.09 -1.64 -9.62
C ASP A 38 -7.80 -3.05 -9.11
N ASN A 39 -6.53 -3.47 -9.14
CA ASN A 39 -6.10 -4.80 -8.71
C ASN A 39 -5.63 -4.79 -7.24
N PRO A 40 -5.70 -5.94 -6.55
CA PRO A 40 -5.05 -6.13 -5.25
C PRO A 40 -3.60 -5.65 -5.25
N VAL A 41 -3.21 -4.93 -4.21
CA VAL A 41 -1.86 -4.37 -4.06
C VAL A 41 -1.27 -4.77 -2.71
N VAL A 42 0.04 -5.02 -2.70
CA VAL A 42 0.85 -5.13 -1.48
C VAL A 42 1.72 -3.90 -1.38
N VAL A 43 1.71 -3.24 -0.23
CA VAL A 43 2.50 -2.03 0.00
C VAL A 43 3.71 -2.35 0.87
N GLY A 44 4.89 -1.99 0.38
CA GLY A 44 6.09 -1.88 1.20
C GLY A 44 6.38 -0.41 1.48
N ASN A 45 6.69 -0.06 2.73
CA ASN A 45 7.06 1.30 3.09
C ASN A 45 8.36 1.30 3.89
N ALA A 46 9.36 2.05 3.39
CA ALA A 46 10.63 2.22 4.08
C ALA A 46 10.41 3.07 5.33
N THR A 47 11.22 2.84 6.37
CA THR A 47 11.20 3.66 7.57
C THR A 47 11.33 5.15 7.24
N GLY A 48 10.39 5.97 7.71
CA GLY A 48 10.34 7.39 7.39
C GLY A 48 9.01 8.01 7.80
N CYS A 49 8.82 9.31 7.54
CA CYS A 49 7.63 10.06 8.01
C CYS A 49 6.31 9.40 7.63
N LEU A 50 6.19 8.90 6.39
CA LEU A 50 4.98 8.22 5.93
C LEU A 50 4.72 6.95 6.73
N GLU A 51 5.77 6.14 6.93
CA GLU A 51 5.70 4.90 7.69
C GLU A 51 5.29 5.21 9.14
N VAL A 52 6.14 5.89 9.92
CA VAL A 52 5.93 6.11 11.36
C VAL A 52 4.61 6.80 11.69
N ALA A 53 4.08 7.63 10.78
CA ALA A 53 2.82 8.34 11.03
C ALA A 53 1.58 7.50 10.67
N THR A 54 1.72 6.47 9.82
CA THR A 54 0.60 5.62 9.35
C THR A 54 0.51 4.26 10.05
N THR A 55 1.53 3.86 10.80
CA THR A 55 1.66 2.51 11.42
C THR A 55 1.91 2.59 12.93
N ILE A 56 1.35 3.59 13.60
CA ILE A 56 1.56 3.78 15.04
C ILE A 56 0.85 2.68 15.81
N TYR A 57 1.64 1.92 16.57
CA TYR A 57 1.16 0.86 17.43
C TYR A 57 -0.03 1.31 18.31
N PRO A 58 -1.09 0.50 18.45
CA PRO A 58 -1.29 -0.84 17.86
C PRO A 58 -1.97 -0.83 16.47
N TYR A 59 -2.05 0.33 15.82
CA TYR A 59 -2.90 0.55 14.65
C TYR A 59 -2.10 0.67 13.35
N THR A 60 -2.79 0.43 12.24
CA THR A 60 -2.32 0.73 10.90
C THR A 60 -3.42 1.44 10.13
N ALA A 61 -3.05 2.49 9.40
CA ALA A 61 -3.96 3.20 8.50
C ALA A 61 -4.08 2.52 7.12
N TRP A 62 -3.30 1.46 6.87
CA TRP A 62 -3.29 0.74 5.60
C TRP A 62 -4.42 -0.29 5.54
N GLY A 63 -5.37 -0.08 4.62
CA GLY A 63 -6.49 -0.98 4.33
C GLY A 63 -6.15 -2.10 3.33
N VAL A 64 -4.86 -2.34 3.11
CA VAL A 64 -4.29 -3.32 2.19
C VAL A 64 -3.17 -4.08 2.90
N PRO A 65 -2.74 -5.26 2.39
CA PRO A 65 -1.54 -5.92 2.89
C PRO A 65 -0.35 -4.96 2.90
N PHE A 66 0.26 -4.79 4.06
CA PHE A 66 1.32 -3.84 4.31
C PHE A 66 2.52 -4.53 4.95
N ILE A 67 3.72 -4.21 4.48
CA ILE A 67 4.98 -4.72 5.00
C ILE A 67 5.89 -3.54 5.33
N HIS A 68 6.21 -3.38 6.62
CA HIS A 68 7.31 -2.53 7.06
C HIS A 68 8.63 -3.26 6.83
N ASN A 69 9.65 -2.57 6.31
CA ASN A 69 11.04 -2.96 6.54
C ASN A 69 11.92 -1.74 6.78
N ALA A 70 13.18 -1.97 7.13
CA ALA A 70 14.19 -0.94 7.36
C ALA A 70 14.33 0.01 6.16
N PHE A 71 14.90 1.18 6.44
CA PHE A 71 15.02 2.28 5.51
C PHE A 71 15.70 1.88 4.19
N GLU A 72 16.73 1.03 4.27
CA GLU A 72 17.60 0.69 3.15
C GLU A 72 17.12 -0.48 2.28
N ASN A 73 16.12 -1.24 2.71
CA ASN A 73 15.85 -2.57 2.12
C ASN A 73 14.37 -2.90 1.83
N VAL A 74 13.46 -1.93 1.92
CA VAL A 74 12.04 -2.16 1.60
C VAL A 74 11.84 -2.71 0.17
N ALA A 75 12.65 -2.24 -0.79
CA ALA A 75 12.55 -2.70 -2.19
C ALA A 75 12.88 -4.19 -2.31
N ALA A 76 13.97 -4.64 -1.68
CA ALA A 76 14.35 -6.05 -1.63
C ALA A 76 13.26 -6.92 -0.99
N THR A 77 12.56 -6.37 0.01
CA THR A 77 11.44 -7.04 0.69
C THR A 77 10.27 -7.28 -0.26
N ILE A 78 9.88 -6.27 -1.01
CA ILE A 78 8.78 -6.38 -1.99
C ILE A 78 9.18 -7.26 -3.18
N SER A 79 10.44 -7.25 -3.62
CA SER A 79 10.95 -8.22 -4.59
C SER A 79 10.82 -9.66 -4.07
N GLY A 80 11.07 -9.90 -2.78
CA GLY A 80 10.84 -11.21 -2.15
C GLY A 80 9.36 -11.62 -2.15
N ALA A 81 8.46 -10.69 -1.85
CA ALA A 81 7.01 -10.93 -1.89
C ALA A 81 6.51 -11.25 -3.31
N GLU A 82 7.03 -10.56 -4.32
CA GLU A 82 6.75 -10.85 -5.74
C GLU A 82 7.27 -12.23 -6.12
N ALA A 83 8.53 -12.55 -5.80
CA ALA A 83 9.12 -13.85 -6.11
C ALA A 83 8.35 -15.02 -5.46
N MET A 84 7.89 -14.82 -4.22
CA MET A 84 7.02 -15.78 -3.53
C MET A 84 5.69 -15.96 -4.28
N PHE A 85 5.01 -14.88 -4.65
CA PHE A 85 3.75 -14.94 -5.39
C PHE A 85 3.92 -15.68 -6.73
N SER A 86 4.93 -15.30 -7.50
CA SER A 86 5.28 -15.94 -8.77
C SER A 86 5.58 -17.43 -8.63
N SER A 87 6.29 -17.82 -7.57
CA SER A 87 6.59 -19.22 -7.26
C SER A 87 5.32 -20.02 -6.90
N LEU A 88 4.48 -19.48 -6.03
CA LEU A 88 3.23 -20.14 -5.59
C LEU A 88 2.22 -20.27 -6.73
N LYS A 89 2.14 -19.28 -7.64
CA LYS A 89 1.32 -19.35 -8.85
C LYS A 89 1.79 -20.47 -9.78
N LYS A 90 3.10 -20.60 -10.03
CA LYS A 90 3.68 -21.70 -10.84
C LYS A 90 3.42 -23.09 -10.24
N GLN A 91 3.32 -23.17 -8.92
CA GLN A 91 3.00 -24.42 -8.21
C GLN A 91 1.51 -24.75 -8.18
N GLY A 92 0.64 -23.91 -8.76
CA GLY A 92 -0.82 -24.08 -8.69
C GLY A 92 -1.39 -23.92 -7.28
N LYS A 93 -0.68 -23.19 -6.39
CA LYS A 93 -1.15 -22.91 -5.01
C LYS A 93 -1.92 -21.60 -4.91
N ILE A 94 -1.86 -20.76 -5.95
CA ILE A 94 -2.61 -19.52 -6.07
C ILE A 94 -3.30 -19.55 -7.43
N ASP A 95 -4.62 -19.70 -7.40
CA ASP A 95 -5.46 -19.76 -8.61
C ASP A 95 -6.01 -18.40 -9.03
N LYS A 96 -5.70 -17.34 -8.28
CA LYS A 96 -6.13 -15.98 -8.61
C LYS A 96 -5.27 -15.41 -9.73
N GLU A 97 -5.92 -15.05 -10.83
CA GLU A 97 -5.36 -14.07 -11.77
C GLU A 97 -5.49 -12.66 -11.17
N ILE A 98 -4.37 -11.94 -11.12
CA ILE A 98 -4.21 -10.59 -10.57
C ILE A 98 -3.56 -9.73 -11.65
#